data_AF-A0AA47MS93-F1
#
_entry.id   AF-A0AA47MS93-F1
#
_cell.length_a   1.000
_cell.length_b   1.000
_cell.length_c   1.000
_cell.angle_alpha   90.00
_cell.angle_beta   90.00
_cell.angle_gamma   90.00
#
_symmetry.space_group_name_H-M   'P 1'
#
loop_
_entity.id
_entity.type
_entity.pdbx_description
1 polymer ?
#
loop_
_entity_poly.entity_id
_entity_poly.type
_entity_poly.pdbx_seq_one_letter_code
_entity_poly.pdbx_strand_id
1 'polypeptide(L)'
;MPKDTLQKHCTKVEKTLTAAGESDIDGAEIAQEIMNLPELPTQTTALEMLSFLHENNLQELYPNLWIALRIAVTLPVTVASAERSFSKLKLIKTYLRSSMAQERLSGLAIISINAEVAQQLSYDVLIDDFASRLVPLLTDLICSY
;
A
#
# COMPACT_ATOMS: atom_id res chain seq x y z
N MET A 1 13.60 29.14 20.14
CA MET A 1 13.60 27.76 20.68
C MET A 1 14.95 27.50 21.37
N PRO A 2 15.04 26.84 22.53
CA PRO A 2 16.33 26.61 23.19
C PRO A 2 17.19 25.62 22.37
N LYS A 3 18.48 25.93 22.19
CA LYS A 3 19.44 25.13 21.39
C LYS A 3 19.53 23.67 21.85
N ASP A 4 19.50 23.43 23.16
CA ASP A 4 19.53 22.09 23.75
C ASP A 4 18.28 21.26 23.42
N THR A 5 17.13 21.91 23.26
CA THR A 5 15.88 21.24 22.87
C THR A 5 15.92 20.84 21.41
N LEU A 6 16.40 21.75 20.54
CA LEU A 6 16.56 21.47 19.11
C LEU A 6 17.54 20.31 18.86
N GLN A 7 18.69 20.34 19.54
CA GLN A 7 19.70 19.28 19.44
C GLN A 7 19.09 17.90 19.79
N LYS A 8 18.32 17.82 20.88
CA LYS A 8 17.65 16.58 21.29
C LYS A 8 16.65 16.08 20.25
N HIS A 9 15.90 16.98 19.61
CA HIS A 9 14.97 16.61 18.54
C HIS A 9 15.72 16.10 17.31
N CYS A 10 16.78 16.78 16.87
CA CYS A 10 17.56 16.37 15.71
C CYS A 10 18.26 15.01 15.92
N THR A 11 18.86 14.77 17.08
CA THR A 11 19.46 13.46 17.42
C THR A 11 18.41 12.34 17.50
N LYS A 12 17.17 12.67 17.87
CA LYS A 12 16.08 11.67 17.85
C LYS A 12 15.66 11.33 16.42
N VAL A 13 15.59 12.33 15.53
CA VAL A 13 15.29 12.13 14.11
C VAL A 13 16.37 11.28 13.45
N GLU A 14 17.64 11.61 13.66
CA GLU A 14 18.79 10.82 13.20
C GLU A 14 18.64 9.34 13.59
N LYS A 15 18.48 9.06 14.89
CA LYS A 15 18.30 7.67 15.38
C LYS A 15 17.09 6.95 14.81
N THR A 16 16.03 7.68 14.44
CA THR A 16 14.82 7.10 13.86
C THR A 16 15.02 6.77 12.38
N LEU A 17 15.88 7.53 11.70
CA LEU A 17 16.20 7.38 10.28
C LEU A 17 17.45 6.52 10.04
N THR A 18 18.23 6.20 11.08
CA THR A 18 19.34 5.23 10.98
C THR A 18 18.79 3.81 10.79
N ALA A 19 19.10 3.20 9.64
CA ALA A 19 18.83 1.80 9.35
C ALA A 19 20.16 1.09 9.06
N ALA A 20 20.38 -0.08 9.68
CA ALA A 20 21.58 -0.90 9.49
C ALA A 20 22.95 -0.24 9.82
N GLY A 21 22.95 0.85 10.60
CA GLY A 21 24.18 1.52 11.04
C GLY A 21 24.65 2.65 10.12
N GLU A 22 23.93 2.91 9.03
CA GLU A 22 24.11 4.10 8.20
C GLU A 22 23.00 5.10 8.49
N SER A 23 23.39 6.36 8.68
CA SER A 23 22.49 7.49 8.89
C SER A 23 22.47 8.33 7.62
N ASP A 24 21.30 8.55 7.04
CA ASP A 24 21.16 9.40 5.85
C ASP A 24 21.41 10.90 6.15
N ILE A 25 21.46 11.29 7.43
CA ILE A 25 21.54 12.68 7.87
C ILE A 25 22.29 12.79 9.20
N ASP A 26 23.13 13.82 9.35
CA ASP A 26 23.78 14.17 10.62
C ASP A 26 22.89 15.12 11.45
N GLY A 27 22.46 14.67 12.63
CA GLY A 27 21.57 15.45 13.49
C GLY A 27 22.20 16.74 14.05
N ALA A 28 23.52 16.80 14.21
CA ALA A 28 24.22 18.00 14.65
C ALA A 28 24.32 19.04 13.53
N GLU A 29 24.56 18.61 12.28
CA GLU A 29 24.57 19.50 11.12
C GLU A 29 23.18 20.08 10.84
N ILE A 30 22.11 19.26 10.90
CA ILE A 30 20.73 19.75 10.77
C ILE A 30 20.45 20.89 11.76
N ALA A 31 20.89 20.75 13.02
CA ALA A 31 20.63 21.77 14.03
C ALA A 31 21.36 23.10 13.72
N GLN A 32 22.54 23.04 13.10
CA GLN A 32 23.26 24.23 12.64
C GLN A 32 22.61 24.86 11.41
N GLU A 33 22.20 24.03 10.45
CA GLU A 33 21.48 24.49 9.26
C GLU A 33 20.18 25.19 9.65
N ILE A 34 19.42 24.63 10.60
CA ILE A 34 18.18 25.25 11.12
C ILE A 34 18.43 26.59 11.83
N MET A 35 19.55 26.71 12.56
CA MET A 35 19.91 27.99 13.20
C MET A 35 20.35 29.06 12.18
N ASN A 36 20.87 28.64 11.03
CA ASN A 36 21.35 29.53 9.97
C ASN A 36 20.28 29.84 8.92
N LEU A 37 19.11 29.20 8.99
CA LEU A 37 17.99 29.48 8.10
C LEU A 37 17.53 30.95 8.25
N PRO A 38 17.28 31.66 7.13
CA PRO A 38 16.63 32.96 7.18
C PRO A 38 15.23 32.85 7.81
N GLU A 39 14.75 33.91 8.46
CA GLU A 39 13.42 33.91 9.09
C GLU A 39 12.33 33.56 8.06
N LEU A 40 11.75 32.36 8.21
CA LEU A 40 10.64 31.92 7.38
C LEU A 40 9.32 32.58 7.82
N PRO A 41 8.38 32.79 6.87
CA PRO A 41 7.04 33.22 7.21
C PRO A 41 6.34 32.16 8.09
N THR A 42 5.51 32.66 9.00
CA THR A 42 5.03 32.03 10.23
C THR A 42 4.22 30.73 10.08
N GLN A 43 3.89 30.29 8.86
CA GLN A 43 3.07 29.09 8.59
C GLN A 43 3.43 28.39 7.28
N THR A 44 4.68 27.95 7.12
CA THR A 44 5.09 27.20 5.93
C THR A 44 4.92 25.69 6.12
N THR A 45 4.15 25.07 5.23
CA THR A 45 4.06 23.60 5.12
C THR A 45 5.42 23.04 4.71
N ALA A 46 5.77 21.80 5.10
CA ALA A 46 7.03 21.16 4.69
C ALA A 46 7.25 21.18 3.15
N LEU A 47 6.16 21.13 2.37
CA LEU A 47 6.18 21.28 0.91
C LEU A 47 6.56 22.69 0.46
N GLU A 48 6.00 23.73 1.11
CA GLU A 48 6.30 25.13 0.78
C GLU A 48 7.73 25.50 1.19
N MET A 49 8.21 24.93 2.29
CA MET A 49 9.61 25.06 2.71
C MET A 49 10.55 24.40 1.70
N LEU A 50 10.18 23.23 1.18
CA LEU A 50 10.94 22.51 0.18
C LEU A 50 10.95 23.25 -1.17
N SER A 51 9.81 23.81 -1.61
CA SER A 51 9.77 24.63 -2.82
C SER A 51 10.61 25.90 -2.67
N PHE A 52 10.54 26.57 -1.51
CA PHE A 52 11.35 27.75 -1.22
C PHE A 52 12.86 27.46 -1.28
N LEU A 53 13.32 26.36 -0.69
CA LEU A 53 14.73 25.96 -0.75
C LEU A 53 15.19 25.63 -2.18
N HIS A 54 14.29 25.05 -2.98
CA HIS A 54 14.57 24.77 -4.39
C HIS A 54 14.65 26.04 -5.23
N GLU A 55 13.69 26.96 -5.08
CA GLU A 55 13.63 28.22 -5.84
C GLU A 55 14.82 29.15 -5.57
N ASN A 56 15.37 29.12 -4.35
CA ASN A 56 16.53 29.92 -3.96
C ASN A 56 17.88 29.21 -4.16
N ASN A 57 17.91 28.02 -4.79
CA ASN A 57 19.11 27.19 -4.95
C ASN A 57 19.87 26.93 -3.62
N LEU A 58 19.17 26.87 -2.49
CA LEU A 58 19.77 26.69 -1.16
C LEU A 58 20.07 25.22 -0.82
N GLN A 59 19.92 24.33 -1.80
CA GLN A 59 20.15 22.89 -1.64
C GLN A 59 21.60 22.56 -1.31
N GLU A 60 22.55 23.33 -1.84
CA GLU A 60 23.98 23.18 -1.56
C GLU A 60 24.37 23.79 -0.21
N LEU A 61 23.61 24.78 0.29
CA LEU A 61 23.85 25.42 1.58
C LEU A 61 23.31 24.61 2.76
N TYR A 62 22.21 23.87 2.53
CA TYR A 62 21.50 23.11 3.56
C TYR A 62 21.16 21.68 3.08
N PRO A 63 22.17 20.84 2.81
CA PRO A 63 21.97 19.50 2.25
C PRO A 63 21.20 18.58 3.21
N ASN A 64 21.47 18.63 4.51
CA ASN A 64 20.83 17.75 5.49
C ASN A 64 19.34 18.11 5.69
N LEU A 65 19.03 19.40 5.76
CA LEU A 65 17.67 19.92 5.83
C LEU A 65 16.86 19.58 4.57
N TRP A 66 17.48 19.68 3.40
CA TRP A 66 16.85 19.30 2.14
C TRP A 66 16.44 17.82 2.13
N ILE A 67 17.33 16.94 2.59
CA ILE A 67 17.05 15.49 2.71
C ILE A 67 15.93 15.26 3.74
N ALA A 68 16.01 15.91 4.90
CA ALA A 68 15.01 15.78 5.96
C ALA A 68 13.60 16.17 5.49
N LEU A 69 13.46 17.30 4.77
CA LEU A 69 12.18 17.77 4.23
C LEU A 69 11.64 16.84 3.15
N ARG A 70 12.50 16.31 2.29
CA ARG A 70 12.11 15.31 1.29
C ARG A 70 11.56 14.05 1.95
N ILE A 71 12.22 13.54 2.98
CA ILE A 71 11.75 12.37 3.74
C ILE A 71 10.41 12.70 4.41
N ALA A 72 10.29 13.86 5.06
CA ALA A 72 9.07 14.29 5.74
C ALA A 72 7.85 14.39 4.80
N VAL A 73 8.04 14.85 3.56
CA VAL A 73 6.97 14.94 2.55
C VAL A 73 6.67 13.59 1.89
N THR A 74 7.67 12.75 1.67
CA THR A 74 7.50 11.47 0.96
C THR A 74 6.92 10.37 1.84
N LEU A 75 7.23 10.34 3.14
CA LEU A 75 6.68 9.38 4.09
C LEU A 75 5.14 9.34 4.10
N PRO A 76 4.40 10.45 4.31
CA PRO A 76 2.94 10.41 4.31
C PRO A 76 2.36 10.05 2.94
N VAL A 77 3.01 10.47 1.84
CA VAL A 77 2.56 10.15 0.48
C VAL A 77 2.71 8.66 0.18
N THR A 78 3.82 8.05 0.57
CA THR A 78 4.05 6.62 0.35
C THR A 78 3.12 5.77 1.22
N VAL A 79 2.93 6.14 2.49
CA VAL A 79 1.98 5.47 3.40
C VAL A 79 0.55 5.56 2.85
N ALA A 80 0.09 6.74 2.46
CA ALA A 80 -1.26 6.92 1.89
C ALA A 80 -1.44 6.13 0.57
N SER A 81 -0.41 6.06 -0.27
CA SER A 81 -0.43 5.27 -1.50
C SER A 81 -0.52 3.76 -1.22
N ALA A 82 0.26 3.27 -0.25
CA ALA A 82 0.23 1.89 0.20
C ALA A 82 -1.14 1.53 0.78
N GLU A 83 -1.67 2.35 1.70
CA GLU A 83 -3.02 2.16 2.28
C GLU A 83 -4.11 2.12 1.20
N ARG A 84 -4.07 3.06 0.24
CA ARG A 84 -5.00 3.08 -0.89
C ARG A 84 -4.91 1.79 -1.70
N SER A 85 -3.70 1.34 -2.01
CA SER A 85 -3.46 0.12 -2.80
C SER A 85 -3.96 -1.13 -2.07
N PHE A 86 -3.66 -1.28 -0.77
CA PHE A 86 -4.16 -2.38 0.04
C PHE A 86 -5.69 -2.34 0.23
N SER A 87 -6.28 -1.14 0.33
CA SER A 87 -7.74 -0.97 0.38
C SER A 87 -8.42 -1.46 -0.90
N LYS A 88 -7.87 -1.12 -2.08
CA LYS A 88 -8.36 -1.63 -3.37
C LYS A 88 -8.24 -3.14 -3.47
N LEU A 89 -7.10 -3.71 -3.07
CA LEU A 89 -6.92 -5.17 -3.02
C LEU A 89 -7.92 -5.85 -2.08
N LYS A 90 -8.17 -5.26 -0.90
CA LYS A 90 -9.17 -5.75 0.05
C LYS A 90 -10.58 -5.75 -0.55
N LEU A 91 -10.94 -4.69 -1.26
CA LEU A 91 -12.23 -4.59 -1.95
C LEU A 91 -12.36 -5.67 -3.03
N ILE A 92 -11.36 -5.83 -3.91
CA ILE A 92 -11.36 -6.86 -4.97
C ILE A 92 -11.50 -8.27 -4.37
N LYS A 93 -10.69 -8.60 -3.37
CA LYS A 93 -10.75 -9.90 -2.69
C LYS A 93 -12.12 -10.16 -2.06
N THR A 94 -12.70 -9.13 -1.45
CA THR A 94 -14.03 -9.24 -0.83
C THR A 94 -15.11 -9.45 -1.88
N TYR A 95 -15.09 -8.66 -2.96
CA TYR A 95 -16.04 -8.78 -4.06
C TYR A 95 -15.99 -10.17 -4.71
N LEU A 96 -14.80 -10.67 -5.08
CA LEU A 96 -14.66 -12.00 -5.69
C LEU A 96 -15.16 -13.12 -4.77
N ARG A 97 -14.81 -13.07 -3.48
CA ARG A 97 -15.26 -14.05 -2.51
C ARG A 97 -16.77 -14.00 -2.28
N SER A 98 -17.36 -12.79 -2.22
CA SER A 98 -18.81 -12.62 -2.10
C SER A 98 -19.52 -13.11 -3.37
N SER A 99 -18.98 -12.84 -4.55
CA SER A 99 -19.54 -13.31 -5.82
C SER A 99 -19.53 -14.84 -5.92
N MET A 100 -18.40 -15.48 -5.58
CA MET A 100 -18.32 -16.95 -5.51
C MET A 100 -19.30 -17.53 -4.48
N ALA A 101 -19.42 -16.91 -3.30
CA ALA A 101 -20.37 -17.35 -2.29
C ALA A 101 -21.82 -17.20 -2.76
N GLN A 102 -22.12 -16.10 -3.46
CA GLN A 102 -23.45 -15.84 -4.03
C GLN A 102 -23.83 -16.86 -5.10
N GLU A 103 -22.91 -17.20 -6.00
CA GLU A 103 -23.14 -18.23 -7.03
C GLU A 103 -23.43 -19.58 -6.39
N ARG A 104 -22.61 -20.00 -5.41
CA ARG A 104 -22.83 -21.25 -4.67
C ARG A 104 -24.16 -21.25 -3.91
N LEU A 105 -24.48 -20.14 -3.25
CA LEU A 105 -25.74 -19.99 -2.51
C LEU A 105 -26.94 -20.03 -3.45
N SER A 106 -26.85 -19.37 -4.61
CA SER A 106 -27.89 -19.39 -5.64
C SER A 106 -28.12 -20.81 -6.17
N GLY A 107 -27.04 -21.56 -6.46
CA GLY A 107 -27.13 -22.96 -6.87
C GLY A 107 -27.81 -23.84 -5.81
N LEU A 108 -27.41 -23.69 -4.54
CA LEU A 108 -28.04 -24.41 -3.43
C LEU A 108 -29.51 -24.03 -3.23
N ALA A 109 -29.86 -22.75 -3.41
CA ALA A 109 -31.25 -22.30 -3.33
C ALA A 109 -32.12 -22.94 -4.42
N ILE A 110 -31.62 -23.03 -5.66
CA ILE A 110 -32.32 -23.70 -6.77
C ILE A 110 -32.53 -25.19 -6.47
N ILE A 111 -31.49 -25.88 -5.97
CA ILE A 111 -31.58 -27.30 -5.59
C ILE A 111 -32.61 -27.49 -4.45
N SER A 112 -32.60 -26.60 -3.46
CA SER A 112 -33.54 -26.65 -2.33
C SER A 112 -34.99 -26.43 -2.78
N ILE A 113 -35.25 -25.49 -3.71
CA ILE A 113 -36.58 -25.25 -4.27
C ILE A 113 -37.07 -26.46 -5.07
N ASN A 114 -36.19 -27.10 -5.83
CA ASN A 114 -36.51 -28.27 -6.68
C ASN A 114 -36.18 -29.60 -5.97
N ALA A 115 -36.24 -29.64 -4.64
CA ALA A 115 -35.75 -30.78 -3.86
C ALA A 115 -36.43 -32.11 -4.22
N GLU A 116 -37.73 -32.11 -4.55
CA GLU A 116 -38.46 -33.33 -4.96
C GLU A 116 -37.92 -33.91 -6.27
N VAL A 117 -37.59 -33.06 -7.24
CA VAL A 117 -37.00 -33.47 -8.52
C VAL A 117 -35.55 -33.89 -8.33
N ALA A 118 -34.81 -33.18 -7.47
CA ALA A 118 -33.43 -33.51 -7.14
C ALA A 118 -33.30 -34.88 -6.43
N GLN A 119 -34.29 -35.28 -5.63
CA GLN A 119 -34.32 -36.59 -4.96
C GLN A 119 -34.56 -37.76 -5.92
N GLN A 120 -35.18 -37.51 -7.07
CA GLN A 120 -35.39 -38.54 -8.11
C GLN A 120 -34.15 -38.73 -9.01
N LEU A 121 -33.14 -37.88 -8.86
CA LEU A 121 -31.92 -37.90 -9.67
C LEU A 121 -30.91 -38.91 -9.09
N SER A 122 -30.49 -39.88 -9.91
CA SER A 122 -29.45 -40.82 -9.50
C SER A 122 -28.06 -40.17 -9.49
N TYR A 123 -27.35 -40.26 -8.37
CA TYR A 123 -25.99 -39.72 -8.23
C TYR A 123 -25.00 -40.39 -9.20
N ASP A 124 -25.15 -41.68 -9.48
CA ASP A 124 -24.25 -42.40 -10.38
C ASP A 124 -24.35 -41.87 -11.82
N VAL A 125 -25.56 -41.55 -12.27
CA VAL A 125 -25.81 -40.96 -13.60
C VAL A 125 -25.29 -39.53 -13.68
N LEU A 126 -25.42 -38.76 -12.59
CA LEU A 126 -24.86 -37.40 -12.51
C LEU A 126 -23.34 -37.39 -12.56
N ILE A 127 -22.69 -38.31 -11.84
CA ILE A 127 -21.23 -38.41 -11.81
C ILE A 127 -20.71 -38.82 -13.20
N ASP A 128 -21.38 -39.77 -13.86
CA ASP A 128 -21.01 -40.22 -15.20
C ASP A 128 -21.27 -39.13 -16.26
N ASP A 129 -22.40 -38.41 -16.20
CA ASP A 129 -22.67 -37.25 -17.08
C ASP A 129 -21.63 -36.14 -16.86
N PHE A 130 -21.30 -35.81 -15.61
CA PHE A 130 -20.29 -34.79 -15.30
C PHE A 130 -18.90 -35.20 -15.80
N ALA A 131 -18.50 -36.46 -15.60
CA ALA A 131 -17.25 -37.01 -16.13
C ALA A 131 -17.23 -36.98 -17.66
N SER A 132 -18.32 -37.40 -18.31
CA SER A 132 -18.45 -37.42 -19.78
C SER A 132 -18.37 -36.03 -20.41
N ARG A 133 -18.75 -34.97 -19.69
CA ARG A 133 -18.64 -33.57 -20.15
C ARG A 133 -17.28 -32.95 -19.89
N LEU A 134 -16.56 -33.42 -18.87
CA LEU A 134 -15.21 -32.94 -18.55
C LEU A 134 -14.14 -33.54 -19.49
N VAL A 135 -14.34 -34.78 -19.95
CA VAL A 135 -13.41 -35.50 -20.82
C VAL A 135 -13.17 -34.80 -22.18
N PRO A 136 -14.19 -34.29 -22.91
CA PRO A 136 -14.03 -33.51 -24.14
C PRO A 136 -13.23 -32.22 -23.93
N LEU A 137 -13.51 -31.47 -22.86
CA LEU A 137 -12.81 -30.23 -22.54
C LEU A 137 -11.31 -30.43 -22.29
N LEU A 138 -10.93 -31.57 -21.72
CA LEU A 138 -9.53 -31.95 -21.51
C LEU A 138 -8.88 -32.49 -22.80
N THR A 139 -9.61 -33.23 -23.63
CA THR A 139 -9.08 -33.74 -24.91
C THR A 139 -8.89 -32.63 -25.94
N ASP A 140 -9.78 -31.62 -25.99
CA ASP A 140 -9.64 -30.44 -26.84
C ASP A 140 -8.43 -29.57 -26.43
N LEU A 141 -8.12 -29.50 -25.13
CA LEU A 141 -6.97 -28.76 -24.62
C LEU A 141 -5.64 -29.48 -24.89
N ILE A 142 -5.64 -30.82 -24.89
CA ILE A 142 -4.46 -31.65 -25.15
C ILE A 142 -4.19 -31.80 -26.66
N CYS A 143 -5.23 -31.83 -27.51
CA CYS A 143 -5.08 -31.92 -28.97
C CYS A 143 -4.74 -30.59 -29.67
N SER A 144 -4.83 -29.46 -28.96
CA SER A 144 -4.43 -28.14 -29.45
C SER A 144 -2.97 -27.75 -29.14
N TYR A 145 -2.16 -28.69 -28.61
CA TYR A 145 -0.73 -28.54 -28.35
C TYR A 145 0.05 -29.64 -29.07
#